data_AF-A0A7S1YTF3-F1
#
_entry.id   AF-A0A7S1YTF3-F1
#
_cell.length_a   1.000
_cell.length_b   1.000
_cell.length_c   1.000
_cell.angle_alpha   90.00
_cell.angle_beta   90.00
_cell.angle_gamma   90.00
#
_symmetry.space_group_name_H-M   'P 1'
#
loop_
_entity.id
_entity.type
_entity.pdbx_description
1 polymer ?
#
loop_
_entity_poly.entity_id
_entity_poly.type
_entity_poly.pdbx_seq_one_letter_code
_entity_poly.pdbx_strand_id
1 'polypeptide(L)'
;FQREMWGIQWCFCHNGEVPKYTGPHDDFPLLGRTRREEMTYHPVGDTDSEAVFCALLNALRAEFETLPTLPVLYETIQRFCCEIVSGDEDSTIFNFLLGCGQYTLFAYSWPGSRPGSTVWNGLYYTVRRPPFSTASLADIDYAVNFADVTSPSDRVAVIATKPLTVDEKWTEFRRGQLLMFDGGHPYSELYDCDEVERRGRGLVSKVLPKAKCVPCGEGGGGGKNGAGPSSSLPYNTPALLPSLVDGIVAESGGLYKTDDERV
;
A
#
# COMPACT_ATOMS: atom_id res chain seq x y z
N PHE A 1 -9.31 -10.38 6.23
CA PHE A 1 -8.45 -11.17 7.14
C PHE A 1 -7.84 -10.28 8.20
N GLN A 2 -7.51 -10.83 9.37
CA GLN A 2 -6.82 -10.11 10.44
C GLN A 2 -5.78 -11.01 11.12
N ARG A 3 -4.62 -10.44 11.47
CA ARG A 3 -3.56 -11.10 12.24
C ARG A 3 -2.86 -10.09 13.14
N GLU A 4 -2.36 -10.57 14.27
CA GLU A 4 -1.48 -9.80 15.13
C GLU A 4 -0.03 -10.05 14.69
N MET A 5 0.70 -8.97 14.41
CA MET A 5 2.14 -8.99 14.16
C MET A 5 2.80 -7.81 14.88
N TRP A 6 3.87 -8.09 15.62
CA TRP A 6 4.64 -7.08 16.37
C TRP A 6 3.82 -6.29 17.39
N GLY A 7 2.85 -6.91 18.05
CA GLY A 7 1.91 -6.23 18.95
C GLY A 7 0.94 -5.28 18.25
N ILE A 8 0.81 -5.38 16.92
CA ILE A 8 -0.02 -4.52 16.07
C ILE A 8 -1.06 -5.38 15.37
N GLN A 9 -2.30 -4.90 15.30
CA GLN A 9 -3.33 -5.53 14.47
C GLN A 9 -3.10 -5.14 13.01
N TRP A 10 -3.02 -6.15 12.14
CA TRP A 10 -2.97 -6.01 10.70
C TRP A 10 -4.28 -6.54 10.13
N CYS A 11 -4.93 -5.73 9.31
CA CYS A 11 -6.14 -6.11 8.60
C CYS A 11 -5.92 -6.02 7.10
N PHE A 12 -6.46 -6.99 6.37
CA PHE A 12 -6.26 -7.11 4.93
C PHE A 12 -7.56 -7.46 4.25
N CYS A 13 -7.91 -6.71 3.20
CA CYS A 13 -8.95 -7.08 2.25
C CYS A 13 -8.37 -7.02 0.84
N HIS A 14 -8.73 -8.01 0.03
CA HIS A 14 -8.22 -8.18 -1.31
C HIS A 14 -9.39 -8.41 -2.26
N ASN A 15 -9.35 -7.76 -3.42
CA ASN A 15 -10.29 -7.94 -4.51
C ASN A 15 -9.50 -8.28 -5.79
N GLY A 16 -9.56 -9.54 -6.18
CA GLY A 16 -8.85 -10.01 -7.35
C GLY A 16 -8.50 -11.49 -7.24
N GLU A 17 -7.43 -11.87 -7.90
CA GLU A 17 -6.92 -13.23 -7.97
C GLU A 17 -5.40 -13.19 -8.13
N VAL A 18 -4.68 -13.98 -7.33
CA VAL A 18 -3.21 -14.08 -7.39
C VAL A 18 -2.85 -15.56 -7.63
N PRO A 19 -2.80 -16.01 -8.90
CA PRO A 19 -2.71 -17.43 -9.24
C PRO A 19 -1.56 -18.21 -8.59
N LYS A 20 -0.41 -17.56 -8.33
CA LYS A 20 0.74 -18.15 -7.63
C LYS A 20 0.45 -18.67 -6.23
N TYR A 21 -0.60 -18.14 -5.60
CA TYR A 21 -1.02 -18.50 -4.26
C TYR A 21 -2.32 -19.34 -4.28
N THR A 22 -2.61 -19.98 -5.42
CA THR A 22 -3.70 -20.95 -5.57
C THR A 22 -3.13 -22.37 -5.59
N GLY A 23 -3.73 -23.28 -4.82
CA GLY A 23 -3.33 -24.69 -4.76
C GLY A 23 -2.77 -25.11 -3.40
N PRO A 24 -2.00 -26.21 -3.34
CA PRO A 24 -1.45 -26.71 -2.08
C PRO A 24 -0.49 -25.70 -1.44
N HIS A 25 -0.67 -25.46 -0.14
CA HIS A 25 0.08 -24.42 0.58
C HIS A 25 1.60 -24.63 0.61
N ASP A 26 2.05 -25.88 0.51
CA ASP A 26 3.47 -26.22 0.49
C ASP A 26 4.18 -25.75 -0.78
N ASP A 27 3.44 -25.52 -1.86
CA ASP A 27 3.99 -25.12 -3.16
C ASP A 27 4.04 -23.60 -3.35
N PHE A 28 3.47 -22.81 -2.42
CA PHE A 28 3.44 -21.36 -2.54
C PHE A 28 4.86 -20.77 -2.57
N PRO A 29 5.11 -19.75 -3.41
CA PRO A 29 6.39 -19.09 -3.49
C PRO A 29 6.71 -18.39 -2.17
N LEU A 30 7.99 -18.41 -1.78
CA LEU A 30 8.48 -17.63 -0.65
C LEU A 30 8.69 -16.19 -1.10
N LEU A 31 8.22 -15.25 -0.28
CA LEU A 31 8.29 -13.82 -0.57
C LEU A 31 9.47 -13.17 0.17
N GLY A 32 10.22 -12.31 -0.52
CA GLY A 32 11.32 -11.56 0.06
C GLY A 32 12.43 -12.45 0.61
N ARG A 33 12.79 -12.24 1.88
CA ARG A 33 13.83 -13.04 2.57
C ARG A 33 13.27 -14.19 3.41
N THR A 34 12.00 -14.53 3.21
CA THR A 34 11.32 -15.57 4.01
C THR A 34 11.99 -16.93 3.82
N ARG A 35 12.17 -17.66 4.93
CA ARG A 35 12.55 -19.07 4.94
C ARG A 35 11.39 -19.91 5.46
N ARG A 36 11.15 -21.07 4.85
CA ARG A 36 9.96 -21.90 5.13
C ARG A 36 9.90 -22.34 6.60
N GLU A 37 11.06 -22.65 7.18
CA GLU A 37 11.21 -23.06 8.58
C GLU A 37 11.01 -21.91 9.59
N GLU A 38 10.96 -20.66 9.14
CA GLU A 38 10.77 -19.46 9.99
C GLU A 38 9.39 -18.82 9.84
N MET A 39 8.55 -19.38 8.97
CA MET A 39 7.19 -18.92 8.76
C MET A 39 6.39 -19.05 10.06
N THR A 40 5.62 -18.01 10.35
CA THR A 40 4.77 -17.91 11.55
C THR A 40 3.30 -17.86 11.16
N TYR A 41 3.00 -17.21 10.04
CA TYR A 41 1.64 -17.06 9.55
C TYR A 41 1.35 -18.10 8.47
N HIS A 42 0.28 -18.85 8.67
CA HIS A 42 -0.25 -19.78 7.69
C HIS A 42 -1.72 -19.44 7.42
N PRO A 43 -2.19 -19.59 6.18
CA PRO A 43 -3.60 -19.45 5.86
C PRO A 43 -4.41 -20.51 6.61
N VAL A 44 -5.61 -20.13 7.03
CA VAL A 44 -6.54 -21.02 7.75
C VAL A 44 -7.53 -21.64 6.76
N GLY A 45 -7.97 -20.86 5.78
CA GLY A 45 -8.73 -21.33 4.63
C GLY A 45 -7.85 -21.49 3.39
N ASP A 46 -8.52 -21.72 2.25
CA ASP A 46 -7.87 -22.10 0.99
C ASP A 46 -7.87 -20.95 -0.04
N THR A 47 -8.18 -19.73 0.38
CA THR A 47 -8.22 -18.57 -0.52
C THR A 47 -6.81 -18.04 -0.76
N ASP A 48 -6.48 -17.76 -2.01
CA ASP A 48 -5.27 -17.02 -2.43
C ASP A 48 -5.06 -15.71 -1.66
N SER A 49 -6.16 -15.05 -1.31
CA SER A 49 -6.22 -13.78 -0.59
C SER A 49 -5.69 -13.90 0.85
N GLU A 50 -5.96 -15.02 1.53
CA GLU A 50 -5.37 -15.28 2.85
C GLU A 50 -3.92 -15.74 2.73
N ALA A 51 -3.61 -16.53 1.70
CA ALA A 51 -2.26 -17.01 1.42
C ALA A 51 -1.29 -15.85 1.16
N VAL A 52 -1.65 -14.90 0.28
CA VAL A 52 -0.82 -13.72 0.00
C VAL A 52 -0.71 -12.80 1.21
N PHE A 53 -1.75 -12.70 2.04
CA PHE A 53 -1.66 -11.95 3.31
C PHE A 53 -0.65 -12.59 4.26
N CYS A 54 -0.67 -13.91 4.42
CA CYS A 54 0.31 -14.62 5.25
C CYS A 54 1.73 -14.51 4.68
N ALA A 55 1.90 -14.56 3.35
CA ALA A 55 3.18 -14.36 2.68
C ALA A 55 3.75 -12.96 2.98
N LEU A 56 2.93 -11.91 2.84
CA LEU A 56 3.32 -10.53 3.18
C LEU A 56 3.77 -10.39 4.64
N LEU A 57 3.00 -10.95 5.59
CA LEU A 57 3.36 -10.86 7.00
C LEU A 57 4.65 -11.63 7.34
N ASN A 58 4.84 -12.82 6.77
CA ASN A 58 6.08 -13.57 6.97
C ASN A 58 7.28 -12.84 6.36
N ALA A 59 7.13 -12.25 5.18
CA ALA A 59 8.19 -11.49 4.52
C ALA A 59 8.57 -10.24 5.32
N LEU A 60 7.59 -9.50 5.83
CA LEU A 60 7.83 -8.37 6.73
C LEU A 60 8.56 -8.82 8.01
N ARG A 61 8.14 -9.94 8.63
CA ARG A 61 8.81 -10.50 9.81
C ARG A 61 10.26 -10.92 9.53
N ALA A 62 10.52 -11.48 8.36
CA ALA A 62 11.86 -11.90 7.96
C ALA A 62 12.78 -10.71 7.64
N GLU A 63 12.23 -9.56 7.25
CA GLU A 63 13.01 -8.37 6.89
C GLU A 63 13.35 -7.48 8.09
N PHE A 64 12.51 -7.48 9.13
CA PHE A 64 12.58 -6.50 10.21
C PHE A 64 12.70 -7.12 11.60
N GLU A 65 13.87 -6.90 12.24
CA GLU A 65 14.10 -7.16 13.66
C GLU A 65 13.64 -6.00 14.58
N THR A 66 13.41 -4.82 14.00
CA THR A 66 12.90 -3.63 14.69
C THR A 66 11.79 -3.01 13.86
N LEU A 67 10.89 -2.27 14.51
CA LEU A 67 9.73 -1.71 13.83
C LEU A 67 10.20 -0.69 12.76
N PRO A 68 9.86 -0.88 11.47
CA PRO A 68 10.30 0.02 10.42
C PRO A 68 9.59 1.37 10.52
N THR A 69 10.27 2.43 10.08
CA THR A 69 9.64 3.74 9.83
C THR A 69 8.68 3.62 8.65
N LEU A 70 7.62 4.44 8.61
CA LEU A 70 6.67 4.46 7.47
C LEU A 70 7.29 4.49 6.07
N PRO A 71 8.30 5.33 5.73
CA PRO A 71 8.91 5.31 4.40
C PRO A 71 9.56 3.96 4.05
N VAL A 72 10.26 3.35 5.01
CA VAL A 72 10.88 2.03 4.83
C VAL A 72 9.82 0.95 4.65
N LEU A 73 8.74 1.00 5.44
CA LEU A 73 7.64 0.06 5.30
C LEU A 73 6.93 0.20 3.94
N TYR A 74 6.70 1.43 3.48
CA TYR A 74 6.12 1.72 2.17
C TYR A 74 6.97 1.10 1.05
N GLU A 75 8.27 1.37 1.06
CA GLU A 75 9.21 0.83 0.07
C GLU A 75 9.23 -0.70 0.06
N THR A 76 9.29 -1.32 1.24
CA THR A 76 9.29 -2.78 1.36
C THR A 76 7.98 -3.40 0.87
N ILE A 77 6.82 -2.82 1.22
CA ILE A 77 5.52 -3.30 0.71
C ILE A 77 5.46 -3.16 -0.81
N GLN A 78 5.86 -2.01 -1.37
CA GLN A 78 5.87 -1.81 -2.82
C GLN A 78 6.72 -2.87 -3.53
N ARG A 79 7.91 -3.17 -2.99
CA ARG A 79 8.79 -4.21 -3.55
C ARG A 79 8.17 -5.60 -3.47
N PHE A 80 7.51 -5.94 -2.36
CA PHE A 80 6.81 -7.22 -2.24
C PHE A 80 5.63 -7.33 -3.20
N CYS A 81 4.86 -6.26 -3.42
CA CYS A 81 3.80 -6.26 -4.43
C CYS A 81 4.37 -6.55 -5.84
N CYS A 82 5.49 -5.91 -6.18
CA CYS A 82 6.21 -6.18 -7.44
C CYS A 82 6.62 -7.66 -7.56
N GLU A 83 7.18 -8.24 -6.51
CA GLU A 83 7.60 -9.66 -6.49
C GLU A 83 6.41 -10.64 -6.62
N ILE A 84 5.30 -10.34 -5.93
CA ILE A 84 4.06 -11.13 -6.01
C ILE A 84 3.56 -11.19 -7.45
N VAL A 85 3.55 -10.06 -8.14
CA VAL A 85 3.01 -9.93 -9.50
C VAL A 85 3.99 -10.48 -10.56
N SER A 86 5.30 -10.35 -10.35
CA SER A 86 6.30 -10.58 -11.40
C SER A 86 6.31 -12.00 -11.99
N GLY A 87 6.12 -12.17 -13.29
CA GLY A 87 6.00 -13.45 -13.99
C GLY A 87 4.56 -13.97 -14.16
N ASP A 88 3.56 -13.30 -13.57
CA ASP A 88 2.12 -13.57 -13.76
C ASP A 88 1.35 -12.25 -13.92
N GLU A 89 1.97 -11.25 -14.56
CA GLU A 89 1.49 -9.87 -14.64
C GLU A 89 0.08 -9.75 -15.22
N ASP A 90 -0.23 -10.56 -16.23
CA ASP A 90 -1.48 -10.50 -17.00
C ASP A 90 -2.61 -11.33 -16.37
N SER A 91 -2.27 -12.37 -15.62
CA SER A 91 -3.22 -13.25 -14.94
C SER A 91 -3.54 -12.76 -13.51
N THR A 92 -2.67 -11.92 -12.94
CA THR A 92 -2.84 -11.36 -11.61
C THR A 92 -3.77 -10.16 -11.61
N ILE A 93 -4.74 -10.15 -10.69
CA ILE A 93 -5.51 -8.98 -10.28
C ILE A 93 -5.25 -8.82 -8.79
N PHE A 94 -4.49 -7.82 -8.38
CA PHE A 94 -4.05 -7.67 -6.99
C PHE A 94 -4.40 -6.28 -6.47
N ASN A 95 -5.66 -6.11 -6.07
CA ASN A 95 -6.14 -4.88 -5.43
C ASN A 95 -6.37 -5.13 -3.95
N PHE A 96 -5.70 -4.40 -3.07
CA PHE A 96 -5.88 -4.63 -1.63
C PHE A 96 -5.87 -3.36 -0.80
N LEU A 97 -6.48 -3.45 0.38
CA LEU A 97 -6.26 -2.54 1.49
C LEU A 97 -5.59 -3.30 2.64
N LEU A 98 -4.54 -2.71 3.20
CA LEU A 98 -3.76 -3.25 4.31
C LEU A 98 -3.69 -2.20 5.42
N GLY A 99 -4.52 -2.36 6.45
CA GLY A 99 -4.47 -1.53 7.63
C GLY A 99 -3.43 -2.03 8.62
N CYS A 100 -2.63 -1.12 9.18
CA CYS A 100 -1.64 -1.45 10.19
C CYS A 100 -1.52 -0.33 11.24
N GLY A 101 -1.60 -0.71 12.50
CA GLY A 101 -1.58 0.25 13.60
C GLY A 101 -2.84 1.13 13.64
N GLN A 102 -2.73 2.26 14.33
CA GLN A 102 -3.87 3.13 14.59
C GLN A 102 -4.19 4.09 13.44
N TYR A 103 -3.18 4.46 12.64
CA TYR A 103 -3.26 5.61 11.75
C TYR A 103 -3.05 5.28 10.27
N THR A 104 -2.48 4.11 9.96
CA THR A 104 -1.93 3.83 8.63
C THR A 104 -2.77 2.80 7.87
N LEU A 105 -3.17 3.17 6.66
CA LEU A 105 -3.78 2.27 5.69
C LEU A 105 -2.98 2.31 4.39
N PHE A 106 -2.50 1.17 3.91
CA PHE A 106 -1.97 1.05 2.56
C PHE A 106 -3.08 0.58 1.62
N ALA A 107 -3.10 1.13 0.41
CA ALA A 107 -3.96 0.66 -0.68
C ALA A 107 -3.10 0.45 -1.92
N TYR A 108 -3.25 -0.70 -2.56
CA TYR A 108 -2.48 -1.08 -3.73
C TYR A 108 -3.41 -1.53 -4.85
N SER A 109 -3.06 -1.16 -6.09
CA SER A 109 -3.84 -1.49 -7.28
C SER A 109 -2.95 -2.13 -8.34
N TRP A 110 -3.14 -3.43 -8.59
CA TRP A 110 -2.72 -4.09 -9.82
C TRP A 110 -3.98 -4.56 -10.57
N PRO A 111 -4.57 -3.69 -11.40
CA PRO A 111 -5.81 -3.98 -12.08
C PRO A 111 -5.65 -4.97 -13.22
N GLY A 112 -6.77 -5.62 -13.55
CA GLY A 112 -6.87 -6.48 -14.72
C GLY A 112 -8.31 -6.84 -15.03
N SER A 113 -8.48 -7.60 -16.11
CA SER A 113 -9.75 -8.16 -16.55
C SER A 113 -9.61 -9.67 -16.65
N ARG A 114 -10.57 -10.41 -16.09
CA ARG A 114 -10.60 -11.87 -16.24
C ARG A 114 -10.72 -12.24 -17.73
N PRO A 115 -10.16 -13.38 -18.18
CA PRO A 115 -10.35 -13.85 -19.55
C PRO A 115 -11.83 -13.85 -19.95
N GLY A 116 -12.17 -13.17 -21.04
CA GLY A 116 -13.54 -13.03 -21.53
C GLY A 116 -14.42 -12.00 -20.79
N SER A 117 -13.88 -11.28 -19.81
CA SER A 117 -14.57 -10.18 -19.12
C SER A 117 -14.28 -8.83 -19.77
N THR A 118 -15.31 -8.02 -19.97
CA THR A 118 -15.18 -6.60 -20.31
C THR A 118 -15.08 -5.69 -19.08
N VAL A 119 -15.22 -6.26 -17.88
CA VAL A 119 -15.20 -5.55 -16.60
C VAL A 119 -13.75 -5.38 -16.13
N TRP A 120 -13.33 -4.13 -16.03
CA TRP A 120 -12.08 -3.70 -15.44
C TRP A 120 -12.14 -3.75 -13.91
N ASN A 121 -11.12 -4.32 -13.27
CA ASN A 121 -11.03 -4.41 -11.81
C ASN A 121 -9.89 -3.55 -11.28
N GLY A 122 -10.11 -2.25 -11.18
CA GLY A 122 -9.19 -1.31 -10.53
C GLY A 122 -9.67 -0.81 -9.19
N LEU A 123 -8.88 0.10 -8.60
CA LEU A 123 -9.26 0.88 -7.44
C LEU A 123 -9.35 2.36 -7.80
N TYR A 124 -10.26 3.03 -7.13
CA TYR A 124 -10.48 4.46 -7.19
C TYR A 124 -10.53 5.01 -5.77
N TYR A 125 -10.11 6.26 -5.59
CA TYR A 125 -10.33 6.97 -4.35
C TYR A 125 -10.87 8.38 -4.56
N THR A 126 -11.58 8.88 -3.55
CA THR A 126 -11.91 10.30 -3.42
C THR A 126 -11.68 10.75 -1.99
N VAL A 127 -11.42 12.04 -1.80
CA VAL A 127 -11.15 12.64 -0.49
C VAL A 127 -12.18 13.71 -0.22
N ARG A 128 -13.08 13.42 0.73
CA ARG A 128 -14.14 14.34 1.15
C ARG A 128 -13.64 15.25 2.26
N ARG A 129 -14.06 16.51 2.19
CA ARG A 129 -13.80 17.54 3.19
C ARG A 129 -15.09 18.33 3.47
N PRO A 130 -15.22 18.91 4.66
CA PRO A 130 -16.28 19.83 5.01
C PRO A 130 -16.42 20.99 4.01
N PRO A 131 -17.65 21.45 3.74
CA PRO A 131 -18.92 20.89 4.23
C PRO A 131 -19.22 19.55 3.54
N PHE A 132 -19.53 18.50 4.33
CA PHE A 132 -19.90 17.20 3.77
C PHE A 132 -21.29 17.31 3.14
N SER A 133 -21.37 17.20 1.82
CA SER A 133 -22.64 17.03 1.13
C SER A 133 -23.17 15.61 1.32
N THR A 134 -24.49 15.45 1.32
CA THR A 134 -25.13 14.13 1.21
C THR A 134 -24.80 13.55 -0.15
N ALA A 135 -23.97 12.51 -0.16
CA ALA A 135 -23.65 11.75 -1.36
C ALA A 135 -24.44 10.44 -1.35
N SER A 136 -25.29 10.24 -2.36
CA SER A 136 -26.01 8.98 -2.56
C SER A 136 -25.05 7.97 -3.18
N LEU A 137 -24.75 6.89 -2.47
CA LEU A 137 -23.96 5.78 -3.00
C LEU A 137 -24.80 5.06 -4.06
N ALA A 138 -24.31 5.01 -5.30
CA ALA A 138 -25.08 4.54 -6.45
C ALA A 138 -25.42 3.03 -6.43
N ASP A 139 -24.77 2.24 -5.57
CA ASP A 139 -24.68 0.78 -5.75
C ASP A 139 -24.95 -0.06 -4.50
N ILE A 140 -25.36 0.57 -3.38
CA ILE A 140 -25.64 -0.14 -2.12
C ILE A 140 -26.88 0.49 -1.47
N ASP A 141 -27.80 -0.34 -0.96
CA ASP A 141 -28.94 0.06 -0.09
C ASP A 141 -28.49 0.58 1.29
N TYR A 142 -27.32 1.21 1.36
CA TYR A 142 -26.73 1.79 2.57
C TYR A 142 -26.31 3.23 2.25
N ALA A 143 -27.01 4.19 2.84
CA ALA A 143 -26.57 5.58 2.85
C ALA A 143 -25.72 5.82 4.09
N VAL A 144 -24.42 6.05 3.91
CA VAL A 144 -23.58 6.54 5.02
C VAL A 144 -23.71 8.05 5.07
N ASN A 145 -24.40 8.57 6.09
CA ASN A 145 -24.41 10.01 6.33
C ASN A 145 -23.11 10.43 7.03
N PHE A 146 -22.16 10.92 6.24
CA PHE A 146 -20.85 11.36 6.75
C PHE A 146 -20.96 12.54 7.72
N ALA A 147 -22.01 13.36 7.62
CA ALA A 147 -22.21 14.49 8.54
C ALA A 147 -22.47 14.05 9.99
N ASP A 148 -22.98 12.84 10.21
CA ASP A 148 -23.32 12.33 11.56
C ASP A 148 -22.09 11.80 12.32
N VAL A 149 -20.96 11.60 11.64
CA VAL A 149 -19.74 10.97 12.18
C VAL A 149 -18.48 11.80 11.98
N THR A 150 -18.61 13.05 11.52
CA THR A 150 -17.45 13.90 11.20
C THR A 150 -17.55 15.29 11.83
N SER A 151 -16.39 15.86 12.15
CA SER A 151 -16.22 17.25 12.56
C SER A 151 -15.99 18.19 11.36
N PRO A 152 -16.17 19.52 11.52
CA PRO A 152 -15.84 20.50 10.48
C PRO A 152 -14.35 20.58 10.07
N SER A 153 -13.47 19.86 10.76
CA SER A 153 -12.06 19.70 10.38
C SER A 153 -11.72 18.33 9.80
N ASP A 154 -12.68 17.39 9.80
CA ASP A 154 -12.40 16.02 9.42
C ASP A 154 -12.22 15.87 7.92
N ARG A 155 -11.55 14.80 7.53
CA ARG A 155 -11.35 14.42 6.15
C ARG A 155 -11.54 12.94 6.05
N VAL A 156 -12.27 12.51 5.02
CA VAL A 156 -12.58 11.10 4.82
C VAL A 156 -12.09 10.70 3.43
N ALA A 157 -11.15 9.77 3.38
CA ALA A 157 -10.80 9.08 2.15
C ALA A 157 -11.77 7.92 1.96
N VAL A 158 -12.38 7.85 0.78
CA VAL A 158 -13.22 6.72 0.36
C VAL A 158 -12.47 6.01 -0.76
N ILE A 159 -12.29 4.70 -0.62
CA ILE A 159 -11.62 3.84 -1.61
C ILE A 159 -12.64 2.79 -2.06
N ALA A 160 -12.80 2.62 -3.38
CA ALA A 160 -13.79 1.72 -3.96
C ALA A 160 -13.29 1.12 -5.27
N THR A 161 -13.89 0.01 -5.69
CA THR A 161 -13.56 -0.69 -6.94
C THR A 161 -14.16 -0.01 -8.18
N LYS A 162 -15.07 0.94 -7.98
CA LYS A 162 -15.60 1.86 -8.99
C LYS A 162 -16.04 3.17 -8.34
N PRO A 163 -16.09 4.29 -9.08
CA PRO A 163 -16.70 5.52 -8.60
C PRO A 163 -18.13 5.28 -8.12
N LEU A 164 -18.43 5.69 -6.88
CA LEU A 164 -19.74 5.45 -6.26
C LEU A 164 -20.70 6.65 -6.39
N THR A 165 -20.20 7.77 -6.91
CA THR A 165 -20.90 9.05 -7.05
C THR A 165 -20.57 9.66 -8.41
N VAL A 166 -21.50 10.42 -8.96
CA VAL A 166 -21.35 11.07 -10.29
C VAL A 166 -20.98 12.54 -10.18
N ASP A 167 -21.16 13.13 -9.01
CA ASP A 167 -20.95 14.54 -8.69
C ASP A 167 -19.60 14.82 -8.01
N GLU A 168 -18.79 13.79 -7.79
CA GLU A 168 -17.46 13.89 -7.20
C GLU A 168 -16.38 13.44 -8.16
N LYS A 169 -15.21 14.08 -8.07
CA LYS A 169 -14.03 13.60 -8.77
C LYS A 169 -13.47 12.37 -8.02
N TRP A 170 -13.43 11.25 -8.72
CA TRP A 170 -12.70 10.05 -8.30
C TRP A 170 -11.35 10.01 -9.03
N THR A 171 -10.32 9.59 -8.31
CA THR A 171 -8.97 9.38 -8.86
C THR A 171 -8.74 7.89 -8.95
N GLU A 172 -8.51 7.39 -10.18
CA GLU A 172 -8.11 6.00 -10.38
C GLU A 172 -6.67 5.78 -9.92
N PHE A 173 -6.41 4.63 -9.31
CA PHE A 173 -5.05 4.17 -9.04
C PHE A 173 -4.41 3.69 -10.34
N ARG A 174 -3.14 4.06 -10.58
CA ARG A 174 -2.35 3.48 -11.67
C ARG A 174 -2.05 1.99 -11.36
N ARG A 175 -1.80 1.15 -12.36
CA ARG A 175 -1.33 -0.22 -12.10
C ARG A 175 0.02 -0.18 -11.39
N GLY A 176 0.17 -1.04 -10.40
CA GLY A 176 1.35 -1.08 -9.57
C GLY A 176 1.43 0.04 -8.54
N GLN A 177 0.43 0.91 -8.43
CA GLN A 177 0.45 2.03 -7.49
C GLN A 177 0.09 1.56 -6.08
N LEU A 178 1.02 1.78 -5.15
CA LEU A 178 0.75 1.82 -3.71
C LEU A 178 0.43 3.27 -3.31
N LEU A 179 -0.49 3.44 -2.37
CA LEU A 179 -0.70 4.70 -1.65
C LEU A 179 -0.79 4.40 -0.16
N MET A 180 -0.17 5.24 0.66
CA MET A 180 -0.39 5.27 2.09
C MET A 180 -1.43 6.34 2.41
N PHE A 181 -2.40 6.01 3.26
CA PHE A 181 -3.39 6.94 3.77
C PHE A 181 -3.17 7.19 5.25
N ASP A 182 -3.14 8.47 5.62
CA ASP A 182 -3.18 8.95 7.00
C ASP A 182 -4.03 10.23 7.08
N GLY A 183 -4.92 10.33 8.07
CA GLY A 183 -5.77 11.52 8.26
C GLY A 183 -6.67 11.86 7.06
N GLY A 184 -6.97 10.89 6.20
CA GLY A 184 -7.74 11.07 4.97
C GLY A 184 -6.93 11.65 3.80
N HIS A 185 -5.60 11.74 3.89
CA HIS A 185 -4.72 12.14 2.79
C HIS A 185 -4.04 10.91 2.16
N PRO A 186 -3.99 10.81 0.82
CA PRO A 186 -3.13 9.86 0.13
C PRO A 186 -1.70 10.39 0.03
N TYR A 187 -0.72 9.49 0.18
CA TYR A 187 0.71 9.73 0.06
C TYR A 187 1.35 8.68 -0.85
N SER A 188 2.08 9.14 -1.87
CA SER A 188 2.83 8.28 -2.80
C SER A 188 4.34 8.40 -2.65
N GLU A 189 4.81 9.49 -2.03
CA GLU A 189 6.24 9.79 -1.91
C GLU A 189 6.78 9.39 -0.54
N LEU A 190 8.00 8.87 -0.50
CA LEU A 190 8.68 8.47 0.74
C LEU A 190 8.87 9.66 1.69
N TYR A 191 9.15 10.85 1.15
CA TYR A 191 9.28 12.07 1.94
C TYR A 191 8.00 12.40 2.72
N ASP A 192 6.83 12.24 2.10
CA ASP A 192 5.57 12.52 2.77
C ASP A 192 5.28 11.47 3.86
N CYS A 193 5.63 10.21 3.61
CA CYS A 193 5.53 9.14 4.61
C CYS A 193 6.43 9.42 5.83
N ASP A 194 7.63 9.93 5.60
CA ASP A 194 8.57 10.36 6.65
C ASP A 194 8.04 11.57 7.42
N GLU A 195 7.36 12.51 6.77
CA GLU A 195 6.68 13.62 7.46
C GLU A 195 5.58 13.11 8.40
N VAL A 196 4.79 12.13 7.98
CA VAL A 196 3.78 11.48 8.84
C VAL A 196 4.43 10.77 10.03
N GLU A 197 5.54 10.05 9.80
CA GLU A 197 6.31 9.40 10.88
C GLU A 197 6.80 10.43 11.91
N ARG A 198 7.39 11.55 11.45
CA ARG A 198 7.90 12.63 12.32
C ARG A 198 6.81 13.31 13.15
N ARG A 199 5.56 13.32 12.67
CA ARG A 199 4.39 13.79 13.45
C ARG A 199 3.96 12.81 14.54
N GLY A 200 4.68 11.71 14.73
CA GLY A 200 4.39 10.70 15.75
C GLY A 200 3.28 9.73 15.33
N ARG A 201 2.93 9.69 14.04
CA ARG A 201 1.84 8.87 13.50
C ARG A 201 2.33 7.60 12.79
N GLY A 202 3.62 7.28 12.95
CA GLY A 202 4.17 5.99 12.54
C GLY A 202 3.67 4.81 13.37
N LEU A 203 4.13 3.61 13.02
CA LEU A 203 3.77 2.41 13.78
C LEU A 203 4.25 2.50 15.23
N VAL A 204 3.45 1.98 16.16
CA VAL A 204 3.78 1.91 17.59
C VAL A 204 3.54 0.49 18.08
N SER A 205 4.54 -0.07 18.75
CA SER A 205 4.49 -1.41 19.33
C SER A 205 4.97 -1.40 20.77
N LYS A 206 4.38 -2.26 21.60
CA LYS A 206 4.85 -2.54 22.97
C LYS A 206 5.87 -3.67 23.02
N VAL A 207 6.00 -4.46 21.95
CA VAL A 207 6.80 -5.70 21.94
C VAL A 207 8.00 -5.62 21.00
N LEU A 208 7.97 -4.71 20.02
CA LEU A 208 9.06 -4.48 19.09
C LEU A 208 9.55 -3.03 19.20
N PRO A 209 10.85 -2.79 19.47
CA PRO A 209 11.37 -1.44 19.55
C PRO A 209 11.37 -0.77 18.17
N LYS A 210 11.20 0.55 18.14
CA LYS A 210 11.40 1.33 16.90
C LYS A 210 12.86 1.25 16.46
N ALA A 211 13.08 1.17 15.15
CA ALA A 211 14.40 1.36 14.56
C ALA A 211 14.99 2.69 15.05
N LYS A 212 16.26 2.69 15.48
CA LYS A 212 16.95 3.93 15.81
C LYS A 212 17.16 4.71 14.51
N CYS A 213 16.60 5.91 14.38
CA CYS A 213 17.02 6.82 13.33
C CYS A 213 18.52 7.08 13.50
N VAL A 214 19.35 6.67 12.55
CA VAL A 214 20.77 7.01 12.55
C VAL A 214 20.84 8.52 12.33
N PRO A 215 21.33 9.33 13.29
CA PRO A 215 21.57 10.74 13.02
C PRO A 215 22.63 10.83 11.93
N CYS A 216 22.42 11.66 10.90
CA CYS A 216 23.49 12.03 9.98
C CYS A 216 24.69 12.48 10.82
N GLY A 217 25.78 11.73 10.75
CA GLY A 217 26.89 11.85 11.70
C GLY A 217 27.42 13.26 11.80
N GLU A 218 27.65 13.72 13.03
CA GLU A 218 28.57 14.82 13.33
C GLU A 218 29.98 14.39 12.91
N GLY A 219 30.34 14.67 11.65
CA GLY A 219 31.71 14.64 11.19
C GLY A 219 32.49 15.75 11.88
N GLY A 220 33.53 15.35 12.63
CA GLY A 220 34.41 16.23 13.40
C GLY A 220 34.94 17.42 12.60
N GLY A 221 35.11 18.54 13.31
CA GLY A 221 35.38 19.85 12.75
C GLY A 221 36.68 19.98 11.95
N GLY A 222 36.61 20.81 10.91
CA GLY A 222 37.77 21.36 10.21
C GLY A 222 37.41 22.03 8.89
N GLY A 223 37.31 23.37 8.87
CA GLY A 223 37.50 24.17 7.65
C GLY A 223 36.24 24.84 7.07
N LYS A 224 36.29 26.17 6.97
CA LYS A 224 35.29 27.07 6.37
C LYS A 224 35.19 26.88 4.84
N ASN A 225 33.97 26.95 4.28
CA ASN A 225 33.52 27.92 3.26
C ASN A 225 32.14 27.53 2.69
N GLY A 226 31.33 28.55 2.37
CA GLY A 226 29.87 28.45 2.26
C GLY A 226 29.29 27.72 1.04
N ALA A 227 28.09 27.19 1.27
CA ALA A 227 26.97 26.97 0.34
C ALA A 227 25.72 26.73 1.21
N GLY A 228 24.54 27.15 0.76
CA GLY A 228 23.26 27.04 1.49
C GLY A 228 22.90 25.61 1.93
N PRO A 229 21.85 25.43 2.76
CA PRO A 229 21.59 24.12 3.36
C PRO A 229 21.11 23.15 2.28
N SER A 230 22.01 22.31 1.77
CA SER A 230 21.60 21.06 1.15
C SER A 230 21.22 20.12 2.30
N SER A 231 19.92 19.87 2.42
CA SER A 231 19.39 18.83 3.29
C SER A 231 19.84 17.48 2.74
N SER A 232 20.97 16.96 3.23
CA SER A 232 21.36 15.56 3.01
C SER A 232 20.38 14.67 3.77
N LEU A 233 19.31 14.29 3.08
CA LEU A 233 18.31 13.35 3.59
C LEU A 233 18.98 11.99 3.85
N PRO A 234 18.68 11.32 4.98
CA PRO A 234 19.24 10.00 5.30
C PRO A 234 18.68 8.87 4.43
N TYR A 235 17.66 9.14 3.62
CA TYR A 235 17.07 8.20 2.67
C TYR A 235 17.55 8.56 1.27
N ASN A 236 18.59 7.88 0.81
CA ASN A 236 19.05 7.98 -0.57
C ASN A 236 18.21 7.03 -1.45
N THR A 237 16.92 7.35 -1.66
CA THR A 237 16.06 6.57 -2.56
C THR A 237 15.05 7.46 -3.29
N PRO A 238 15.31 7.80 -4.56
CA PRO A 238 14.21 7.94 -5.53
C PRO A 238 14.59 7.58 -6.98
N ALA A 239 15.15 6.40 -7.25
CA ALA A 239 15.27 5.90 -8.63
C ALA A 239 14.81 4.45 -8.80
N LEU A 240 15.10 3.58 -7.83
CA LEU A 240 14.87 2.14 -7.99
C LEU A 240 13.39 1.75 -7.94
N LEU A 241 12.57 2.36 -7.08
CA LEU A 241 11.16 2.00 -6.93
C LEU A 241 10.30 2.36 -8.17
N PRO A 242 10.31 3.61 -8.68
CA PRO A 242 9.65 3.91 -9.94
C PRO A 242 10.19 3.03 -11.07
N SER A 243 11.50 2.84 -11.17
CA SER A 243 12.08 1.98 -12.22
C SER A 243 11.68 0.50 -12.12
N LEU A 244 11.45 -0.02 -10.91
CA LEU A 244 11.01 -1.39 -10.69
C LEU A 244 9.55 -1.55 -11.10
N VAL A 245 8.69 -0.62 -10.68
CA VAL A 245 7.27 -0.62 -11.06
C VAL A 245 7.14 -0.41 -12.56
N ASP A 246 7.81 0.60 -13.11
CA ASP A 246 7.81 0.91 -14.54
C ASP A 246 8.37 -0.23 -15.37
N GLY A 247 9.39 -0.95 -14.86
CA GLY A 247 9.94 -2.14 -15.51
C GLY A 247 8.89 -3.26 -15.64
N ILE A 248 8.25 -3.64 -14.54
CA ILE A 248 7.21 -4.69 -14.55
C ILE A 248 5.99 -4.24 -15.38
N VAL A 249 5.61 -2.97 -15.27
CA VAL A 249 4.51 -2.40 -16.07
C VAL A 249 4.86 -2.40 -17.56
N ALA A 250 6.08 -2.06 -17.95
CA ALA A 250 6.51 -2.07 -19.34
C ALA A 250 6.58 -3.49 -19.92
N GLU A 251 6.99 -4.48 -19.13
CA GLU A 251 7.02 -5.89 -19.51
C GLU A 251 5.60 -6.47 -19.73
N SER A 252 4.60 -6.00 -18.98
CA SER A 252 3.18 -6.30 -19.20
C SER A 252 2.53 -5.58 -20.40
N GLY A 253 3.34 -4.86 -21.20
CA GLY A 253 2.90 -3.92 -22.22
C GLY A 253 2.20 -4.55 -23.44
N GLY A 254 0.87 -4.70 -23.34
CA GLY A 254 0.00 -4.98 -24.49
C GLY A 254 -1.42 -4.40 -24.46
N LEU A 255 -1.94 -3.95 -23.30
CA LEU A 255 -3.36 -3.56 -23.18
C LEU A 255 -3.64 -2.32 -22.32
N TYR A 256 -2.63 -1.50 -22.06
CA TYR A 256 -2.83 -0.19 -21.46
C TYR A 256 -3.44 0.79 -22.47
N LYS A 257 -4.78 0.75 -22.60
CA LYS A 257 -5.51 1.89 -23.12
C LYS A 257 -5.73 2.87 -21.98
N THR A 258 -4.88 3.89 -21.90
CA THR A 258 -5.25 5.13 -21.24
C THR A 258 -6.53 5.66 -21.87
N ASP A 259 -7.47 6.18 -21.08
CA ASP A 259 -8.81 6.64 -21.49
C ASP A 259 -8.86 7.74 -22.55
N ASP A 260 -7.74 8.12 -23.18
CA ASP A 260 -7.71 9.05 -24.32
C ASP A 260 -8.23 8.42 -25.64
N GLU A 261 -8.59 7.13 -25.65
CA GLU A 261 -9.16 6.44 -26.83
C GLU A 261 -10.62 5.99 -26.69
N ARG A 262 -11.40 6.55 -25.76
CA ARG A 262 -12.85 6.29 -25.68
C ARG A 262 -13.66 7.57 -25.93
N VAL A 263 -13.82 7.90 -27.22
CA VAL A 263 -14.93 8.74 -27.72
C VAL A 263 -16.00 7.82 -28.29
#